data_AF-A0A256GD40-F1
#
_entry.id   AF-A0A256GD40-F1
#
_cell.length_a   1.000
_cell.length_b   1.000
_cell.length_c   1.000
_cell.angle_alpha   90.00
_cell.angle_beta   90.00
_cell.angle_gamma   90.00
#
_symmetry.space_group_name_H-M   'P 1'
#
loop_
_entity.id
_entity.type
_entity.pdbx_description
1 polymer ?
#
loop_
_entity_poly.entity_id
_entity_poly.type
_entity_poly.pdbx_seq_one_letter_code
_entity_poly.pdbx_strand_id
1 'polypeptide(L)'
;MATLFDNALDEKRLLRPAFLQRRGFKAQILPDVLDRAAFLALAGIAGAAGGSVSIYHAEFGKLPEKTTSIDPVRAWDSLFQVIHEDVILEFSPGPLFVWLPAGERFHVVFGNKEIIAQLNNMGDQAGFYAFVDASRLTEKGKQFLLEAYERYTI
;
A
#
# COMPACT_ATOMS: atom_id res chain seq x y z
N MET A 1 7.74 -0.59 -22.24
CA MET A 1 8.39 -0.67 -20.91
C MET A 1 7.34 -1.12 -19.92
N ALA A 2 7.64 -2.11 -19.06
CA ALA A 2 6.70 -2.53 -18.02
C ALA A 2 6.55 -1.41 -16.97
N THR A 3 5.32 -1.03 -16.64
CA THR A 3 5.01 -0.02 -15.62
C THR A 3 5.29 -0.55 -14.22
N LEU A 4 5.24 0.32 -13.19
CA LEU A 4 5.31 -0.14 -11.80
C LEU A 4 4.20 -1.16 -11.51
N PHE A 5 2.99 -0.91 -12.02
CA PHE A 5 1.85 -1.82 -11.94
C PHE A 5 2.15 -3.20 -12.55
N ASP A 6 2.65 -3.25 -13.79
CA ASP A 6 2.94 -4.52 -14.47
C ASP A 6 3.99 -5.36 -13.73
N ASN A 7 4.93 -4.69 -13.07
CA ASN A 7 5.99 -5.34 -12.32
C ASN A 7 5.56 -5.76 -10.91
N ALA A 8 4.77 -4.92 -10.24
CA ALA A 8 4.39 -5.09 -8.85
C ALA A 8 3.16 -5.99 -8.70
N LEU A 9 2.17 -5.91 -9.60
CA LEU A 9 0.90 -6.62 -9.49
C LEU A 9 0.78 -7.74 -10.54
N ASP A 10 0.06 -8.80 -10.19
CA ASP A 10 -0.31 -9.89 -11.11
C ASP A 10 -1.57 -9.56 -11.93
N GLU A 11 -1.98 -10.48 -12.81
CA GLU A 11 -3.15 -10.30 -13.68
C GLU A 11 -4.46 -10.14 -12.90
N LYS A 12 -4.48 -10.59 -11.63
CA LYS A 12 -5.60 -10.40 -10.70
C LYS A 12 -5.42 -9.14 -9.85
N ARG A 13 -4.46 -8.29 -10.18
CA ARG A 13 -4.08 -7.07 -9.47
C ARG A 13 -3.62 -7.31 -8.03
N LEU A 14 -3.13 -8.51 -7.73
CA LEU A 14 -2.53 -8.80 -6.43
C LEU A 14 -1.03 -8.54 -6.47
N LEU A 15 -0.49 -8.00 -5.37
CA LEU A 15 0.94 -7.79 -5.23
C LEU A 15 1.72 -9.11 -5.44
N ARG A 16 2.81 -9.05 -6.20
CA ARG A 16 3.68 -10.19 -6.51
C ARG A 16 4.75 -10.33 -5.42
N PRO A 17 4.80 -11.43 -4.66
CA PRO A 17 5.89 -11.66 -3.70
C PRO A 17 7.28 -11.59 -4.34
N ALA A 18 7.42 -12.06 -5.59
CA ALA A 18 8.66 -11.99 -6.36
C ALA A 18 9.12 -10.55 -6.67
N PHE A 19 8.21 -9.57 -6.70
CA PHE A 19 8.58 -8.16 -6.83
C PHE A 19 9.28 -7.67 -5.55
N LEU A 20 8.70 -7.98 -4.39
CA LEU A 20 9.27 -7.64 -3.08
C LEU A 20 10.64 -8.28 -2.88
N GLN A 21 10.75 -9.59 -3.12
CA GLN A 21 11.99 -10.35 -2.93
C GLN A 21 13.14 -9.83 -3.80
N ARG A 22 12.89 -9.55 -5.09
CA ARG A 22 13.92 -9.02 -6.01
C ARG A 22 14.44 -7.65 -5.60
N ARG A 23 13.64 -6.86 -4.89
CA ARG A 23 14.00 -5.53 -4.39
C ARG A 23 14.56 -5.55 -2.96
N GLY A 24 14.59 -6.71 -2.31
CA GLY A 24 14.95 -6.82 -0.89
C GLY A 24 13.95 -6.16 0.05
N PHE A 25 12.71 -5.95 -0.41
CA PHE A 25 11.67 -5.29 0.36
C PHE A 25 10.98 -6.25 1.32
N LYS A 26 10.48 -5.67 2.40
CA LYS A 26 9.49 -6.26 3.30
C LYS A 26 8.14 -5.62 3.03
N ALA A 27 7.08 -6.34 3.37
CA ALA A 27 5.73 -5.83 3.29
C ALA A 27 5.01 -6.10 4.62
N GLN A 28 4.10 -5.20 4.94
CA GLN A 28 3.18 -5.31 6.06
C GLN A 28 1.80 -4.98 5.53
N ILE A 29 0.87 -5.91 5.70
CA ILE A 29 -0.54 -5.63 5.47
C ILE A 29 -1.09 -4.92 6.71
N LEU A 30 -1.79 -3.82 6.49
CA LEU A 30 -2.47 -3.08 7.53
C LEU A 30 -3.97 -3.18 7.28
N PRO A 31 -4.74 -3.52 8.32
CA PRO A 31 -6.19 -3.57 8.20
C PRO A 31 -6.74 -2.15 8.03
N ASP A 32 -7.89 -2.05 7.37
CA ASP A 32 -8.63 -0.80 7.12
C ASP A 32 -8.04 0.10 6.01
N VAL A 33 -8.83 1.12 5.65
CA VAL A 33 -8.48 2.12 4.66
C VAL A 33 -7.37 3.01 5.20
N LEU A 34 -6.39 3.34 4.35
CA LEU A 34 -5.36 4.32 4.69
C LEU A 34 -6.03 5.68 4.95
N ASP A 35 -5.94 6.18 6.18
CA ASP A 35 -6.42 7.51 6.54
C ASP A 35 -5.33 8.59 6.35
N ARG A 36 -5.74 9.86 6.48
CA ARG A 36 -4.84 11.00 6.30
C ARG A 36 -3.69 11.02 7.31
N ALA A 37 -3.94 10.62 8.55
CA ALA A 37 -2.92 10.65 9.60
C ALA A 37 -1.86 9.59 9.35
N ALA A 38 -2.29 8.37 9.00
CA ALA A 38 -1.42 7.27 8.60
C ALA A 38 -0.63 7.61 7.34
N PHE A 39 -1.26 8.20 6.33
CA PHE A 39 -0.58 8.66 5.11
C PHE A 39 0.54 9.66 5.43
N LEU A 40 0.26 10.68 6.25
CA LEU A 40 1.26 11.68 6.62
C LEU A 40 2.37 11.10 7.50
N ALA A 41 2.05 10.14 8.37
CA ALA A 41 3.04 9.41 9.14
C ALA A 41 3.98 8.61 8.23
N LEU A 42 3.45 7.89 7.22
CA LEU A 42 4.24 7.18 6.22
C LEU A 42 5.15 8.12 5.43
N ALA A 43 4.64 9.28 5.02
CA ALA A 43 5.45 10.33 4.39
C ALA A 43 6.60 10.78 5.31
N GLY A 44 6.34 10.96 6.60
CA GLY A 44 7.37 11.28 7.59
C GLY A 44 8.44 10.19 7.69
N ILE A 45 8.04 8.92 7.80
CA ILE A 45 8.95 7.77 7.90
C ILE A 45 9.81 7.64 6.63
N ALA A 46 9.23 7.90 5.45
CA ALA A 46 9.96 7.90 4.18
C ALA A 46 10.93 9.08 4.01
N GLY A 47 11.02 9.98 4.99
CA GLY A 47 11.80 11.22 4.88
C GLY A 47 11.22 12.19 3.86
N ALA A 48 9.92 12.05 3.51
CA ALA A 48 9.23 12.88 2.55
C ALA A 48 8.73 14.22 3.15
N ALA A 49 9.21 14.60 4.34
CA ALA A 49 9.07 15.96 4.85
C ALA A 49 9.90 16.92 3.97
N GLY A 50 9.32 17.36 2.85
CA GLY A 50 10.00 18.05 1.75
C GLY A 50 10.35 17.16 0.54
N GLY A 51 9.87 15.92 0.53
CA GLY A 51 10.00 14.98 -0.58
C GLY A 51 8.75 14.94 -1.47
N SER A 52 8.69 13.99 -2.39
CA SER A 52 7.55 13.83 -3.30
C SER A 52 6.79 12.53 -3.05
N VAL A 53 5.51 12.55 -3.38
CA VAL A 53 4.66 11.37 -3.43
C VAL A 53 4.16 11.22 -4.86
N SER A 54 4.44 10.06 -5.45
CA SER A 54 3.85 9.66 -6.72
C SER A 54 2.64 8.77 -6.48
N ILE A 55 1.54 9.08 -7.14
CA ILE A 55 0.30 8.32 -7.14
C ILE A 55 0.22 7.64 -8.50
N TYR A 56 0.46 6.34 -8.52
CA TYR A 56 0.20 5.51 -9.68
C TYR A 56 -1.20 4.95 -9.54
N HIS A 57 -2.02 5.02 -10.57
CA HIS A 57 -3.34 4.38 -10.56
C HIS A 57 -3.60 3.61 -11.86
N ALA A 58 -4.45 2.58 -11.76
CA ALA A 58 -4.82 1.74 -12.88
C ALA A 58 -6.31 1.34 -12.83
N GLU A 59 -7.09 1.80 -13.79
CA GLU A 59 -8.46 1.36 -14.03
C GLU A 59 -8.51 0.19 -15.03
N PHE A 60 -9.51 -0.67 -14.94
CA PHE A 60 -9.67 -1.77 -15.90
C PHE A 60 -10.02 -1.21 -17.29
N GLY A 61 -9.24 -1.59 -18.31
CA GLY A 61 -9.45 -1.12 -19.68
C GLY A 61 -8.86 0.27 -19.99
N LYS A 62 -8.14 0.90 -19.05
CA LYS A 62 -7.40 2.15 -19.28
C LYS A 62 -5.89 1.94 -19.14
N LEU A 63 -5.13 2.89 -19.67
CA LEU A 63 -3.68 2.94 -19.44
C LEU A 63 -3.40 3.40 -18.00
N PRO A 64 -2.37 2.85 -17.33
CA PRO A 64 -1.94 3.36 -16.03
C PRO A 64 -1.51 4.81 -16.11
N GLU A 65 -1.87 5.58 -15.10
CA GLU A 65 -1.56 7.00 -14.99
C GLU A 65 -0.71 7.27 -13.75
N LYS A 66 0.05 8.37 -13.79
CA LYS A 66 0.95 8.79 -12.71
C LYS A 66 0.80 10.29 -12.47
N THR A 67 0.47 10.64 -11.24
CA THR A 67 0.57 12.02 -10.74
C THR A 67 1.68 12.11 -9.70
N THR A 68 2.42 13.21 -9.65
CA THR A 68 3.47 13.43 -8.65
C THR A 68 3.28 14.77 -7.98
N SER A 69 3.26 14.78 -6.65
CA SER A 69 3.20 15.99 -5.83
C SER A 69 4.48 16.11 -5.01
N ILE A 70 5.03 17.32 -4.91
CA ILE A 70 6.18 17.67 -4.06
C ILE A 70 5.77 18.04 -2.62
N ASP A 71 4.50 17.84 -2.30
CA ASP A 71 3.91 18.10 -0.99
C ASP A 71 2.99 16.93 -0.64
N PRO A 72 3.28 16.16 0.44
CA PRO A 72 2.43 15.07 0.89
C PRO A 72 0.98 15.51 1.17
N VAL A 73 0.75 16.73 1.66
CA VAL A 73 -0.62 17.21 1.92
C VAL A 73 -1.40 17.33 0.61
N ARG A 74 -0.80 17.93 -0.42
CA ARG A 74 -1.42 18.00 -1.76
C ARG A 74 -1.57 16.63 -2.41
N ALA A 75 -0.60 15.73 -2.18
CA ALA A 75 -0.69 14.36 -2.69
C ALA A 75 -1.91 13.64 -2.13
N TRP A 76 -2.17 13.79 -0.83
CA TRP A 76 -3.36 13.26 -0.18
C TRP A 76 -4.65 13.82 -0.81
N ASP A 77 -4.72 15.12 -1.05
CA ASP A 77 -5.89 15.73 -1.68
C ASP A 77 -6.12 15.22 -3.12
N SER A 78 -5.03 14.96 -3.86
CA SER A 78 -5.09 14.37 -5.20
C SER A 78 -5.50 12.89 -5.20
N LEU A 79 -5.21 12.13 -4.13
CA LEU A 79 -5.54 10.71 -4.03
C LEU A 79 -7.05 10.45 -4.18
N PHE A 80 -7.89 11.33 -3.65
CA PHE A 80 -9.35 11.20 -3.73
C PHE A 80 -9.91 11.31 -5.14
N GLN A 81 -9.15 11.87 -6.09
CA GLN A 81 -9.59 11.96 -7.48
C GLN A 81 -9.59 10.59 -8.19
N VAL A 82 -8.91 9.59 -7.61
CA VAL A 82 -8.68 8.27 -8.24
C VAL A 82 -8.88 7.08 -7.28
N ILE A 83 -9.45 7.31 -6.09
CA ILE A 83 -9.51 6.33 -4.99
C ILE A 83 -10.38 5.08 -5.27
N HIS A 84 -11.11 5.05 -6.39
CA HIS A 84 -11.92 3.91 -6.83
C HIS A 84 -11.12 2.91 -7.67
N GLU A 85 -9.86 3.21 -7.98
CA GLU A 85 -8.97 2.39 -8.78
C GLU A 85 -7.93 1.68 -7.90
N ASP A 86 -7.18 0.75 -8.50
CA ASP A 86 -6.00 0.22 -7.84
C ASP A 86 -4.94 1.31 -7.83
N VAL A 87 -4.40 1.60 -6.65
CA VAL A 87 -3.42 2.66 -6.45
C VAL A 87 -2.14 2.09 -5.85
N ILE A 88 -1.00 2.52 -6.38
CA ILE A 88 0.29 2.37 -5.71
C ILE A 88 0.83 3.77 -5.43
N LEU A 89 1.05 4.06 -4.16
CA LEU A 89 1.76 5.24 -3.70
C LEU A 89 3.25 4.92 -3.64
N GLU A 90 4.09 5.83 -4.13
CA GLU A 90 5.54 5.81 -3.98
C GLU A 90 5.96 7.09 -3.26
N PHE A 91 6.57 6.95 -2.10
CA PHE A 91 7.14 8.05 -1.34
C PHE A 91 8.60 8.20 -1.75
N SER A 92 9.10 9.43 -1.77
CA SER A 92 10.47 9.76 -2.12
C SER A 92 11.01 10.80 -1.14
N PRO A 93 12.28 10.73 -0.72
CA PRO A 93 13.36 9.87 -1.25
C PRO A 93 13.44 8.45 -0.69
N GLY A 94 12.75 8.13 0.41
CA GLY A 94 12.79 6.80 1.01
C GLY A 94 12.07 5.76 0.15
N PRO A 95 12.61 4.53 -0.05
CA PRO A 95 11.98 3.51 -0.87
C PRO A 95 10.80 2.85 -0.14
N LEU A 96 9.73 3.62 0.07
CA LEU A 96 8.49 3.23 0.71
C LEU A 96 7.33 3.35 -0.27
N PHE A 97 6.49 2.33 -0.28
CA PHE A 97 5.34 2.24 -1.15
C PHE A 97 4.12 1.78 -0.38
N VAL A 98 2.94 2.13 -0.87
CA VAL A 98 1.68 1.63 -0.35
C VAL A 98 0.82 1.19 -1.51
N TRP A 99 0.40 -0.07 -1.51
CA TRP A 99 -0.61 -0.56 -2.42
C TRP A 99 -1.99 -0.49 -1.76
N LEU A 100 -2.92 0.17 -2.45
CA LEU A 100 -4.32 0.31 -2.11
C LEU A 100 -5.11 -0.48 -3.17
N PRO A 101 -5.54 -1.71 -2.86
CA PRO A 101 -6.37 -2.49 -3.77
C PRO A 101 -7.73 -1.84 -3.97
N ALA A 102 -8.23 -1.83 -5.20
CA ALA A 102 -9.55 -1.31 -5.50
C ALA A 102 -10.65 -2.08 -4.74
N GLY A 103 -11.50 -1.36 -4.01
CA GLY A 103 -12.69 -1.93 -3.34
C GLY A 103 -12.40 -2.74 -2.08
N GLU A 104 -11.15 -2.83 -1.64
CA GLU A 104 -10.74 -3.62 -0.47
C GLU A 104 -10.51 -2.76 0.77
N ARG A 105 -10.71 -3.35 1.95
CA ARG A 105 -10.55 -2.70 3.26
C ARG A 105 -9.24 -3.09 3.94
N PHE A 106 -8.16 -2.99 3.20
CA PHE A 106 -6.80 -3.11 3.70
C PHE A 106 -5.87 -2.35 2.76
N HIS A 107 -4.64 -2.14 3.22
CA HIS A 107 -3.57 -1.67 2.38
C HIS A 107 -2.28 -2.42 2.71
N VAL A 108 -1.37 -2.49 1.75
CA VAL A 108 -0.07 -3.13 1.96
C VAL A 108 1.01 -2.09 1.86
N VAL A 109 1.72 -1.87 2.96
CA VAL A 109 2.90 -1.01 3.00
C VAL A 109 4.12 -1.86 2.73
N PHE A 110 4.98 -1.46 1.80
CA PHE A 110 6.18 -2.21 1.46
C PHE A 110 7.37 -1.31 1.13
N GLY A 111 8.56 -1.77 1.48
CA GLY A 111 9.78 -0.99 1.35
C GLY A 111 10.99 -1.69 1.95
N ASN A 112 12.09 -0.97 2.13
CA ASN A 112 13.27 -1.52 2.79
C ASN A 112 13.00 -1.89 4.26
N LYS A 113 13.77 -2.86 4.76
CA LYS A 113 13.59 -3.46 6.09
C LYS A 113 13.60 -2.44 7.21
N GLU A 114 14.45 -1.42 7.11
CA GLU A 114 14.63 -0.39 8.13
C GLU A 114 13.43 0.54 8.23
N ILE A 115 12.77 0.84 7.10
CA ILE A 115 11.54 1.63 7.06
C ILE A 115 10.37 0.81 7.59
N ILE A 116 10.23 -0.44 7.15
CA ILE A 116 9.15 -1.32 7.62
C ILE A 116 9.28 -1.63 9.12
N ALA A 117 10.50 -1.75 9.65
CA ALA A 117 10.71 -1.93 11.09
C ALA A 117 10.19 -0.75 11.92
N GLN A 118 10.21 0.47 11.39
CA GLN A 118 9.62 1.64 12.07
C GLN A 118 8.09 1.59 12.12
N LEU A 119 7.45 0.89 11.16
CA LEU A 119 6.00 0.68 11.14
C LEU A 119 5.52 -0.38 12.14
N ASN A 120 6.35 -1.37 12.47
CA ASN A 120 6.00 -2.37 13.49
C ASN A 120 5.76 -1.74 14.88
N ASN A 121 6.25 -0.51 15.12
CA ASN A 121 5.91 0.26 16.32
C ASN A 121 4.49 0.87 16.27
N MET A 122 3.80 0.81 15.12
CA MET A 122 2.49 1.42 14.87
C MET A 122 1.33 0.38 14.82
N GLY A 123 1.62 -0.92 14.76
CA GLY A 123 0.61 -1.97 14.78
C GLY A 123 1.23 -3.36 14.67
N ASP A 124 0.77 -4.28 15.51
CA ASP A 124 1.27 -5.66 15.57
C ASP A 124 0.38 -6.66 14.82
N GLN A 125 0.88 -7.87 14.65
CA GLN A 125 0.16 -9.00 14.07
C GLN A 125 -1.15 -9.29 14.82
N ALA A 126 -1.18 -9.11 16.14
CA ALA A 126 -2.36 -9.33 16.96
C ALA A 126 -3.50 -8.35 16.59
N GLY A 127 -3.16 -7.09 16.29
CA GLY A 127 -4.10 -6.09 15.79
C GLY A 127 -4.75 -6.48 14.45
N PHE A 128 -4.01 -7.14 13.55
CA PHE A 128 -4.58 -7.61 12.28
C PHE A 128 -5.62 -8.72 12.48
N TYR A 129 -5.28 -9.77 13.23
CA TYR A 129 -6.24 -10.85 13.50
C TYR A 129 -7.47 -10.36 14.29
N ALA A 130 -7.26 -9.47 15.26
CA ALA A 130 -8.36 -8.86 16.02
C ALA A 130 -9.28 -8.03 15.12
N PHE A 131 -8.72 -7.29 14.15
CA PHE A 131 -9.52 -6.58 13.15
C PHE A 131 -10.32 -7.54 12.27
N VAL A 132 -9.69 -8.59 11.73
CA VAL A 132 -10.38 -9.56 10.86
C VAL A 132 -11.56 -10.18 11.61
N ASP A 133 -11.37 -10.54 12.87
CA ASP A 133 -12.41 -11.12 13.70
C ASP A 133 -13.56 -10.13 13.98
N ALA A 134 -13.22 -8.90 14.38
CA ALA A 134 -14.17 -7.82 14.66
C ALA A 134 -14.84 -7.23 13.40
N SER A 135 -14.31 -7.52 12.21
CA SER A 135 -14.83 -7.00 10.96
C SER A 135 -16.23 -7.54 10.67
N ARG A 136 -17.09 -6.70 10.08
CA ARG A 136 -18.41 -7.11 9.56
C ARG A 136 -18.31 -7.75 8.17
N LEU A 137 -17.13 -8.26 7.81
CA LEU A 137 -16.91 -8.94 6.53
C LEU A 137 -17.61 -10.30 6.52
N THR A 138 -17.89 -10.80 5.32
CA THR A 138 -18.31 -12.19 5.13
C THR A 138 -17.16 -13.14 5.46
N GLU A 139 -17.45 -14.40 5.75
CA GLU A 139 -16.43 -15.43 5.99
C GLU A 139 -15.42 -15.52 4.84
N LYS A 140 -15.88 -15.41 3.59
CA LYS A 140 -14.99 -15.36 2.42
C LYS A 140 -14.07 -14.14 2.43
N GLY A 141 -14.57 -12.98 2.85
CA GLY A 141 -13.77 -11.76 2.97
C GLY A 141 -12.72 -11.87 4.09
N LYS A 142 -13.10 -12.46 5.23
CA LYS A 142 -12.15 -12.76 6.32
C LYS A 142 -11.05 -13.70 5.86
N GLN A 143 -11.42 -14.80 5.19
CA GLN A 143 -10.45 -15.76 4.65
C GLN A 143 -9.49 -15.11 3.65
N PHE A 144 -10.00 -14.28 2.74
CA PHE A 144 -9.17 -13.56 1.78
C PHE A 144 -8.14 -12.65 2.47
N LEU A 145 -8.54 -11.91 3.51
CA LEU A 145 -7.60 -11.07 4.28
C LEU A 145 -6.52 -11.89 4.97
N LEU A 146 -6.86 -13.06 5.53
CA LEU A 146 -5.88 -13.97 6.16
C LEU A 146 -4.89 -14.53 5.13
N GLU A 147 -5.38 -14.98 3.97
CA GLU A 147 -4.53 -15.44 2.87
C GLU A 147 -3.62 -14.32 2.34
N ALA A 148 -4.12 -13.09 2.25
CA ALA A 148 -3.33 -11.92 1.87
C ALA A 148 -2.25 -11.61 2.93
N TYR A 149 -2.59 -11.72 4.21
CA TYR A 149 -1.64 -11.54 5.31
C TYR A 149 -0.48 -12.53 5.22
N GLU A 150 -0.77 -13.81 5.06
CA GLU A 150 0.24 -14.85 4.91
C GLU A 150 1.10 -14.64 3.65
N ARG A 151 0.48 -14.22 2.54
CA ARG A 151 1.17 -13.98 1.27
C ARG A 151 2.18 -12.82 1.34
N TYR A 152 1.89 -11.77 2.12
CA TYR A 152 2.68 -10.54 2.13
C TYR A 152 3.57 -10.37 3.36
N THR A 153 3.36 -11.14 4.42
CA THR A 153 4.24 -11.15 5.59
C THR A 153 5.44 -12.07 5.32
N ILE A 154 6.40 -11.59 4.52
CA ILE A 154 7.63 -12.30 4.11
C ILE A 154 8.85 -11.80 4.88
#